data_AF-A0A7S3BGA4-F1
#
_entry.id   AF-A0A7S3BGA4-F1
#
_cell.length_a   1.000
_cell.length_b   1.000
_cell.length_c   1.000
_cell.angle_alpha   90.00
_cell.angle_beta   90.00
_cell.angle_gamma   90.00
#
_symmetry.space_group_name_H-M   'P 1'
#
loop_
_entity.id
_entity.type
_entity.pdbx_description
1 polymer ?
#
loop_
_entity_poly.entity_id
_entity_poly.type
_entity_poly.pdbx_seq_one_letter_code
_entity_poly.pdbx_strand_id
1 'polypeptide(L)'
;IAQLTRVFRLRQLFSLSEIQQIQQLGDPLPFYRPHPTSSRTTSYLSAGHRFGKALPHIRAKLLEAARCVDQCRWRLLRGCAVSPRCVEYHRLTAGRDVLYPTHHDHGSLVTV
;
A
#
# COMPACT_ATOMS: atom_id res chain seq x y z
N ILE A 1 19.42 14.32 -6.09
CA ILE A 1 18.28 15.13 -5.60
C ILE A 1 17.60 14.33 -4.52
N ALA A 2 17.67 14.75 -3.25
CA ALA A 2 16.99 14.03 -2.16
C ALA A 2 15.48 14.23 -2.32
N GLN A 3 14.72 13.13 -2.41
CA GLN A 3 13.26 13.20 -2.46
C GLN A 3 12.75 13.65 -1.08
N LEU A 4 12.13 14.83 -1.00
CA LEU A 4 11.51 15.34 0.21
C LEU A 4 10.19 14.61 0.46
N THR A 5 10.25 13.40 1.01
CA THR A 5 9.05 12.63 1.33
C THR A 5 8.37 13.18 2.58
N ARG A 6 7.09 13.54 2.48
CA ARG A 6 6.24 13.90 3.63
C ARG A 6 5.22 12.78 3.85
N VAL A 7 5.27 12.15 5.02
CA VAL A 7 4.35 11.07 5.40
C VAL A 7 3.12 11.64 6.09
N PHE A 8 1.93 11.25 5.64
CA PHE A 8 0.67 11.53 6.33
C PHE A 8 0.01 10.22 6.73
N ARG A 9 -0.24 10.03 8.03
CA ARG A 9 -0.81 8.80 8.57
C ARG A 9 -2.32 8.93 8.72
N LEU A 10 -3.07 8.11 7.97
CA LEU A 10 -4.51 7.95 8.15
C LEU A 10 -4.76 6.85 9.18
N ARG A 11 -5.15 7.25 10.39
CA ARG A 11 -5.53 6.27 11.43
C ARG A 11 -6.90 5.71 11.11
N GLN A 12 -7.09 4.41 11.35
CA GLN A 12 -8.39 3.74 11.23
C GLN A 12 -9.04 3.89 9.84
N LEU A 13 -8.23 4.03 8.79
CA LEU A 13 -8.76 4.09 7.42
C LEU A 13 -9.58 2.84 7.09
N PHE A 14 -9.09 1.66 7.51
CA PHE A 14 -9.79 0.39 7.30
C PHE A 14 -10.45 -0.11 8.58
N SER A 15 -11.65 -0.64 8.44
CA SER A 15 -12.32 -1.45 9.44
C SER A 15 -11.62 -2.80 9.62
N LEU A 16 -11.91 -3.48 10.74
CA LEU A 16 -11.37 -4.83 11.00
C LEU A 16 -11.76 -5.84 9.91
N SER A 17 -12.97 -5.74 9.36
CA SER A 17 -13.42 -6.62 8.26
C SER A 17 -12.64 -6.36 6.96
N GLU A 18 -12.39 -5.09 6.61
CA GLU A 18 -11.56 -4.76 5.44
C GLU A 18 -10.12 -5.24 5.63
N ILE A 19 -9.56 -5.11 6.84
CA ILE A 19 -8.23 -5.64 7.16
C ILE A 19 -8.19 -7.16 6.96
N GLN A 20 -9.20 -7.90 7.43
CA GLN A 20 -9.28 -9.35 7.23
C GLN A 20 -9.36 -9.74 5.75
N GLN A 21 -10.13 -9.01 4.94
CA GLN A 21 -10.21 -9.24 3.50
C GLN A 21 -8.86 -9.03 2.79
N ILE A 22 -8.12 -7.97 3.17
CA ILE A 22 -6.78 -7.70 2.64
C ILE A 22 -5.82 -8.83 3.02
N GLN A 23 -5.88 -9.30 4.27
CA GLN A 23 -5.06 -10.42 4.76
C GLN A 23 -5.32 -11.70 3.96
N GLN A 24 -6.59 -12.06 3.77
CA GLN A 24 -6.98 -13.24 2.97
C GLN A 24 -6.48 -13.17 1.53
N LEU A 25 -6.47 -11.98 0.92
CA LEU A 25 -5.94 -11.79 -0.43
C LEU A 25 -4.40 -11.89 -0.48
N GLY A 26 -3.71 -11.57 0.61
CA GLY A 26 -2.25 -11.65 0.75
C GLY A 26 -1.70 -13.03 1.07
N ASP A 27 -2.54 -13.97 1.51
CA ASP A 27 -2.18 -15.34 1.86
C ASP A 27 -2.03 -16.27 0.64
N PRO A 28 -1.10 -17.24 0.75
CA PRO A 28 0.16 -17.19 0.03
C PRO A 28 -0.04 -17.21 -1.49
N LEU A 29 0.22 -16.06 -2.12
CA LEU A 29 0.39 -15.97 -3.56
C LEU A 29 1.75 -16.59 -3.97
N PRO A 30 1.84 -17.26 -5.14
CA PRO A 30 3.04 -17.99 -5.58
C PRO A 30 4.27 -17.10 -5.86
N PHE A 31 4.13 -15.77 -5.86
CA PHE A 31 5.23 -14.81 -5.98
C PHE A 31 5.92 -14.51 -4.63
N TYR A 32 5.91 -15.50 -3.75
CA TYR A 32 6.57 -15.50 -2.47
C TYR A 32 8.09 -15.53 -2.66
N ARG A 33 8.77 -14.41 -2.38
CA ARG A 33 10.23 -14.39 -2.19
C ARG A 33 10.52 -14.00 -0.74
N PRO A 34 10.69 -14.96 0.17
CA PRO A 34 11.22 -14.63 1.48
C PRO A 34 12.66 -14.16 1.26
N HIS A 35 12.99 -12.94 1.67
CA HIS A 35 14.40 -12.59 1.76
C HIS A 35 14.97 -13.45 2.91
N PRO A 36 16.05 -14.21 2.70
CA PRO A 36 16.54 -15.18 3.68
C PRO A 36 16.97 -14.55 5.02
N THR A 37 17.10 -13.22 5.07
CA THR A 37 17.45 -12.44 6.25
C THR A 37 16.33 -11.50 6.74
N SER A 38 15.20 -11.40 6.03
CA SER A 38 14.14 -10.45 6.39
C SER A 38 13.00 -11.11 7.17
N SER A 39 12.64 -10.52 8.31
CA SER A 39 11.40 -10.76 9.07
C SER A 39 10.13 -10.28 8.35
N ARG A 40 10.24 -9.91 7.06
CA ARG A 40 9.21 -9.30 6.24
C ARG A 40 8.93 -10.19 5.04
N THR A 41 7.68 -10.59 4.87
CA THR A 41 7.21 -11.15 3.61
C THR A 41 6.37 -10.11 2.90
N THR A 42 6.54 -10.00 1.57
CA THR A 42 5.79 -9.05 0.74
C THR A 42 4.99 -9.82 -0.30
N SER A 43 3.68 -9.64 -0.30
CA SER A 43 2.76 -10.13 -1.34
C SER A 43 2.39 -8.97 -2.26
N TYR A 44 2.76 -9.07 -3.54
CA TYR A 44 2.38 -8.08 -4.56
C TYR A 44 0.95 -8.33 -5.04
N LEU A 45 0.01 -7.55 -4.51
CA LEU A 45 -1.43 -7.66 -4.81
C LEU A 45 -1.83 -6.94 -6.11
N SER A 46 -0.97 -6.07 -6.64
CA SER A 46 -1.13 -5.42 -7.95
C SER A 46 -0.94 -6.38 -9.13
N ALA A 47 -0.24 -7.50 -8.93
CA ALA A 47 0.01 -8.49 -9.98
C ALA A 47 -1.32 -9.06 -10.53
N GLY A 48 -1.53 -8.91 -11.84
CA GLY A 48 -2.72 -9.42 -12.53
C GLY A 48 -4.04 -8.73 -12.15
N HIS A 49 -4.01 -7.49 -11.64
CA HIS A 49 -5.19 -6.74 -11.18
C HIS A 49 -6.01 -7.43 -10.07
N ARG A 50 -5.42 -8.39 -9.33
CA ARG A 50 -6.12 -9.17 -8.30
C ARG A 50 -6.75 -8.27 -7.24
N PHE A 51 -6.00 -7.28 -6.73
CA PHE A 51 -6.52 -6.33 -5.77
C PHE A 51 -7.74 -5.57 -6.28
N GLY A 52 -7.66 -5.02 -7.50
CA GLY A 52 -8.76 -4.26 -8.09
C GLY A 52 -10.01 -5.09 -8.38
N LYS A 53 -9.84 -6.38 -8.71
CA LYS A 53 -10.94 -7.32 -8.97
C LYS A 53 -11.57 -7.86 -7.69
N ALA A 54 -10.75 -8.26 -6.71
CA ALA A 54 -11.22 -8.89 -5.49
C ALA A 54 -11.76 -7.88 -4.48
N LEU A 55 -11.14 -6.69 -4.39
CA LEU A 55 -11.44 -5.69 -3.36
C LEU A 55 -11.70 -4.30 -3.99
N PRO A 56 -12.67 -4.17 -4.92
CA PRO A 56 -12.92 -2.91 -5.63
C PRO A 56 -13.31 -1.75 -4.70
N HIS A 57 -14.04 -2.05 -3.61
CA HIS A 57 -14.45 -1.07 -2.61
C HIS A 57 -13.25 -0.53 -1.80
N ILE A 58 -12.32 -1.40 -1.38
CA ILE A 58 -11.08 -1.00 -0.69
C ILE A 58 -10.20 -0.17 -1.60
N ARG A 59 -10.09 -0.55 -2.89
CA ARG A 59 -9.39 0.25 -3.90
C ARG A 59 -9.99 1.65 -4.05
N ALA A 60 -11.31 1.76 -4.13
CA ALA A 60 -11.98 3.06 -4.22
C ALA A 60 -11.71 3.92 -2.99
N LYS A 61 -11.80 3.32 -1.79
CA LYS A 61 -11.52 3.97 -0.52
C LYS A 61 -10.08 4.48 -0.41
N LEU A 62 -9.09 3.70 -0.85
CA LEU A 62 -7.69 4.12 -0.94
C LEU A 62 -7.50 5.32 -1.85
N LEU A 63 -8.08 5.29 -3.05
CA LEU A 63 -7.99 6.40 -4.02
C LEU A 63 -8.65 7.67 -3.49
N GLU A 64 -9.79 7.53 -2.81
CA GLU A 64 -10.47 8.67 -2.19
C GLU A 64 -9.63 9.28 -1.06
N ALA A 65 -9.05 8.43 -0.20
CA ALA A 65 -8.17 8.90 0.86
C ALA A 65 -6.95 9.64 0.29
N ALA A 66 -6.33 9.11 -0.77
CA ALA A 66 -5.22 9.75 -1.46
C ALA A 66 -5.60 11.12 -2.04
N ARG A 67 -6.78 11.22 -2.69
CA ARG A 67 -7.30 12.50 -3.22
C ARG A 67 -7.59 13.51 -2.13
N CYS A 68 -8.21 13.09 -1.02
CA CYS A 68 -8.52 13.96 0.10
C CYS A 68 -7.24 14.55 0.70
N VAL A 69 -6.23 13.70 0.96
CA VAL A 69 -4.92 14.14 1.48
C VAL A 69 -4.24 15.05 0.46
N ASP A 70 -4.24 14.69 -0.82
CA ASP A 70 -3.65 15.51 -1.87
C ASP A 70 -4.30 16.89 -1.94
N GLN A 71 -5.63 16.98 -1.97
CA GLN A 71 -6.36 18.24 -2.05
C GLN A 71 -6.03 19.20 -0.90
N CYS A 72 -5.85 18.65 0.30
CA CYS A 72 -5.50 19.43 1.49
C CYS A 72 -4.02 19.83 1.56
N ARG A 73 -3.13 19.20 0.78
CA ARG A 73 -1.67 19.31 0.98
C ARG A 73 -0.92 19.77 -0.26
N TRP A 74 -1.07 19.06 -1.37
CA TRP A 74 -0.18 19.17 -2.53
C TRP A 74 -0.92 19.54 -3.82
N ARG A 75 -2.18 19.14 -3.96
CA ARG A 75 -3.06 19.39 -5.12
C ARG A 75 -2.47 18.85 -6.45
N LEU A 76 -1.73 17.75 -6.38
CA LEU A 76 -1.04 17.13 -7.52
C LEU A 76 -1.97 16.25 -8.37
N LEU A 77 -3.07 15.75 -7.82
CA LEU A 77 -3.95 14.80 -8.50
C LEU A 77 -5.09 15.48 -9.28
N ARG A 78 -5.15 16.82 -9.28
CA ARG A 78 -6.24 17.58 -9.92
C ARG A 78 -6.19 17.43 -11.44
N GLY A 79 -7.27 16.91 -12.01
CA GLY A 79 -7.40 16.70 -13.46
C GLY A 79 -6.64 15.47 -13.97
N CYS A 80 -6.02 14.68 -13.08
CA CYS A 80 -5.30 13.47 -13.44
C CYS A 80 -6.16 12.23 -13.24
N ALA A 81 -6.14 11.30 -14.20
CA ALA A 81 -6.61 9.94 -13.99
C ALA A 81 -5.58 9.19 -13.13
N VAL A 82 -5.97 8.78 -11.93
CA VAL A 82 -5.09 8.12 -10.96
C VAL A 82 -5.45 6.64 -10.83
N SER A 83 -4.44 5.78 -10.91
CA SER A 83 -4.55 4.35 -10.62
C SER A 83 -3.45 3.93 -9.63
N PRO A 84 -3.71 2.95 -8.74
CA PRO A 84 -2.66 2.38 -7.93
C PRO A 84 -1.63 1.68 -8.82
N ARG A 85 -0.37 2.11 -8.76
CA ARG A 85 0.75 1.49 -9.49
C ARG A 85 1.18 0.17 -8.85
N CYS A 86 1.33 0.18 -7.53
CA CYS A 86 1.73 -0.96 -6.74
C CYS A 86 0.80 -1.11 -5.54
N VAL A 87 0.48 -2.35 -5.18
CA VAL A 87 -0.24 -2.67 -3.94
C VAL A 87 0.51 -3.84 -3.32
N GLU A 88 1.10 -3.61 -2.16
CA GLU A 88 1.92 -4.58 -1.45
C GLU A 88 1.30 -4.87 -0.09
N TYR A 89 1.27 -6.14 0.28
CA TYR A 89 0.91 -6.56 1.63
C TYR A 89 2.15 -7.10 2.33
N HIS A 90 2.52 -6.47 3.44
CA HIS A 90 3.67 -6.89 4.24
C HIS A 90 3.20 -7.63 5.49
N ARG A 91 3.73 -8.83 5.70
CA ARG A 91 3.61 -9.56 6.96
C ARG A 91 4.95 -9.50 7.68
N LEU A 92 4.90 -9.08 8.94
CA LEU A 92 6.06 -9.01 9.83
C LEU A 92 6.00 -10.18 10.81
N THR A 93 7.12 -10.86 11.01
CA THR A 93 7.26 -11.84 12.09
C THR A 93 7.43 -11.12 13.43
N ALA A 94 6.69 -11.56 14.45
CA ALA A 94 6.73 -10.96 15.78
C ALA A 94 8.16 -10.93 16.37
N GLY A 95 8.52 -9.84 17.05
CA GLY A 95 9.77 -9.72 17.81
C GLY A 95 11.01 -9.29 17.03
N ARG A 96 10.88 -8.82 15.78
CA ARG A 96 12.02 -8.24 15.03
C ARG A 96 11.66 -6.87 14.44
N ASP A 97 12.64 -5.97 14.46
CA ASP A 97 12.51 -4.61 13.94
C ASP A 97 12.15 -4.61 12.44
N VAL A 98 11.39 -3.59 12.04
CA VAL A 98 11.06 -3.33 10.64
C VAL A 98 12.34 -2.92 9.92
N LEU A 99 12.94 -3.83 9.15
CA LEU A 99 13.93 -3.48 8.14
C LEU A 99 13.25 -2.51 7.16
N TYR A 100 13.65 -1.24 7.19
CA TYR A 100 13.10 -0.11 6.43
C TYR A 100 11.72 0.41 6.91
N PRO A 101 11.65 1.09 8.07
CA PRO A 101 10.42 1.77 8.51
C PRO A 101 10.00 2.92 7.58
N THR A 102 10.89 3.34 6.68
CA THR A 102 10.71 4.44 5.71
C THR A 102 10.93 3.97 4.27
N HIS A 103 10.48 2.77 3.91
CA HIS A 103 10.45 2.37 2.49
C HIS A 103 9.55 3.32 1.70
N HIS A 104 10.06 3.89 0.62
CA HIS A 104 9.33 4.77 -0.27
C HIS A 104 9.49 4.26 -1.70
N ASP A 105 8.37 3.98 -2.37
CA ASP A 105 8.39 3.54 -3.76
C ASP A 105 8.87 4.67 -4.67
N HIS A 106 10.02 4.46 -5.32
CA HIS A 106 10.59 5.43 -6.25
C HIS A 106 9.67 5.64 -7.47
N GLY A 107 9.39 6.91 -7.78
CA GLY A 107 8.54 7.31 -8.91
C GLY A 107 7.04 7.20 -8.65
N SER A 108 6.60 6.97 -7.41
CA SER A 108 5.21 7.13 -7.02
C SER A 108 4.92 8.60 -6.69
N LEU A 109 3.85 9.16 -7.26
CA LEU A 109 3.38 10.51 -6.96
C LEU A 109 2.83 10.59 -5.51
N VAL A 110 2.17 9.52 -5.06
CA VAL A 110 1.66 9.30 -3.69
C VAL A 110 1.83 7.82 -3.37
N THR A 111 2.32 7.50 -2.17
CA THR A 111 2.35 6.13 -1.61
C THR A 111 1.42 6.10 -0.40
N VAL A 112 0.50 5.13 -0.33
CA VAL A 112 -0.56 5.03 0.69
C VAL A 112 -0.37 3.78 1.54
#